data_AF-A0A2D5VTY7-F1
#
_entry.id   AF-A0A2D5VTY7-F1
#
_cell.length_a   1.000
_cell.length_b   1.000
_cell.length_c   1.000
_cell.angle_alpha   90.00
_cell.angle_beta   90.00
_cell.angle_gamma   90.00
#
_symmetry.space_group_name_H-M   'P 1'
#
loop_
_entity.id
_entity.type
_entity.pdbx_description
1 polymer ?
#
loop_
_entity_poly.entity_id
_entity_poly.type
_entity_poly.pdbx_seq_one_letter_code
_entity_poly.pdbx_strand_id
1 'polypeptide(L)'
;MQATGVLFGQVLTVFGIVIAGVWTATQWTAAALGYQLRLGSPWFDFFGTPIYFPWKLFEWWFFFDAYAPDVFTKGGAIAGSSGLVAVVVAIGMSVWRSRQSRLVTTYGSARWADTTDIRKARLAGPSGVFLGLHEGRYLRHDGPEHVLTVAPTRSGKGVGLVVPTLLSWPFSVVVHDIK
;
A
#
# COMPACT_ATOMS: atom_id res chain seq x y z
N MET A 1 18.44 -2.56 11.96
CA MET A 1 18.06 -3.92 11.52
C MET A 1 16.56 -4.09 11.77
N GLN A 2 15.71 -3.77 10.80
CA GLN A 2 14.27 -4.06 10.92
C GLN A 2 14.07 -5.48 10.40
N ALA A 3 13.59 -6.35 11.29
CA ALA A 3 13.23 -7.71 10.96
C ALA A 3 12.39 -7.70 9.68
N THR A 4 12.81 -8.49 8.69
CA THR A 4 11.98 -8.99 7.60
C THR A 4 10.85 -9.77 8.27
N GLY A 5 9.86 -9.03 8.76
CA GLY A 5 8.78 -9.55 9.60
C GLY A 5 7.99 -10.52 8.76
N VAL A 6 8.05 -11.78 9.15
CA VAL A 6 7.19 -12.86 8.66
C VAL A 6 5.77 -12.32 8.48
N LEU A 7 5.16 -12.65 7.35
CA LEU A 7 3.86 -12.15 6.88
C LEU A 7 2.67 -12.66 7.73
N PHE A 8 2.80 -12.75 9.05
CA PHE A 8 1.83 -13.36 9.94
C PHE A 8 0.42 -12.78 9.76
N GLY A 9 0.28 -11.47 9.57
CA GLY A 9 -1.02 -10.84 9.31
C GLY A 9 -1.65 -11.28 7.99
N GLN A 10 -0.90 -11.26 6.89
CA GLN A 10 -1.39 -11.70 5.58
C GLN A 10 -1.71 -13.21 5.58
N VAL A 11 -0.83 -14.00 6.20
CA VAL A 11 -1.00 -15.45 6.37
C VAL A 11 -2.27 -15.74 7.16
N LEU A 12 -2.48 -15.08 8.31
CA LEU A 12 -3.66 -15.24 9.14
C LEU A 12 -4.94 -14.88 8.37
N THR A 13 -4.94 -13.78 7.62
CA THR A 13 -6.10 -13.36 6.82
C THR A 13 -6.44 -14.39 5.73
N VAL A 14 -5.44 -14.89 5.00
CA VAL A 14 -5.65 -15.90 3.95
C VAL A 14 -6.20 -17.19 4.54
N PHE A 15 -5.59 -17.70 5.62
CA PHE A 15 -6.09 -18.89 6.31
C PHE A 15 -7.49 -18.67 6.88
N GLY A 16 -7.76 -17.49 7.44
CA GLY A 16 -9.08 -17.13 7.97
C GLY A 16 -10.16 -17.15 6.89
N ILE A 17 -9.90 -16.60 5.70
CA ILE A 17 -10.84 -16.63 4.57
C ILE A 17 -11.13 -18.07 4.13
N VAL A 18 -10.10 -18.90 4.00
CA VAL A 18 -10.27 -20.31 3.59
C VAL A 18 -11.06 -21.08 4.64
N ILE A 19 -10.72 -20.95 5.92
CA ILE A 19 -11.44 -21.63 7.01
C ILE A 19 -12.90 -21.17 7.07
N ALA A 20 -13.16 -19.87 6.97
CA ALA A 20 -14.52 -19.33 6.98
C ALA A 20 -15.32 -19.78 5.75
N GLY A 21 -14.70 -19.85 4.57
CA GLY A 21 -15.35 -20.33 3.35
C GLY A 21 -15.68 -21.81 3.40
N VAL A 22 -14.74 -22.64 3.88
CA VAL A 22 -14.98 -24.08 4.12
C VAL A 22 -16.07 -24.25 5.18
N TRP A 23 -16.06 -23.46 6.25
CA TRP A 23 -17.09 -23.55 7.28
C TRP A 23 -18.47 -23.15 6.77
N THR A 24 -18.54 -22.10 5.95
CA THR A 24 -19.77 -21.66 5.28
C THR A 24 -20.29 -22.76 4.36
N ALA A 25 -19.42 -23.40 3.57
CA ALA A 25 -19.78 -24.53 2.73
C ALA A 25 -20.32 -25.70 3.56
N THR A 26 -19.71 -26.00 4.71
CA THR A 26 -20.19 -27.04 5.62
C THR A 26 -21.57 -26.74 6.17
N GLN A 27 -21.81 -25.52 6.69
CA GLN A 27 -23.14 -25.16 7.19
C GLN A 27 -24.19 -25.15 6.08
N TRP A 28 -23.83 -24.66 4.88
CA TRP A 28 -24.72 -24.66 3.74
C TRP A 28 -25.11 -26.09 3.31
N THR A 29 -24.14 -27.01 3.25
CA THR A 29 -24.40 -28.43 2.96
C THR A 29 -25.26 -29.09 4.04
N ALA A 30 -24.99 -28.79 5.32
CA ALA A 30 -25.81 -29.30 6.42
C ALA A 30 -27.27 -28.80 6.34
N ALA A 31 -27.46 -27.53 6.02
CA ALA A 31 -28.78 -26.93 5.81
C ALA A 31 -29.49 -27.55 4.59
N ALA A 32 -28.77 -27.74 3.48
CA ALA A 32 -29.31 -28.33 2.26
C ALA A 32 -29.74 -29.79 2.45
N LEU A 33 -29.07 -30.52 3.35
CA LEU A 33 -29.44 -31.89 3.74
C LEU A 33 -30.47 -31.93 4.88
N GLY A 34 -30.90 -30.78 5.40
CA GLY A 34 -31.92 -30.66 6.44
C GLY A 34 -31.46 -31.11 7.83
N TYR A 35 -30.17 -30.95 8.15
CA TYR A 35 -29.60 -31.25 9.48
C TYR A 35 -29.89 -32.67 9.98
N GLN A 36 -29.82 -33.65 9.08
CA GLN A 36 -30.10 -35.05 9.41
C GLN A 36 -29.17 -35.57 10.51
N LEU A 37 -29.74 -36.39 11.40
CA LEU A 37 -28.99 -37.09 12.47
C LEU A 37 -27.79 -37.91 11.96
N ARG A 38 -27.84 -38.37 10.70
CA ARG A 38 -26.74 -39.12 10.04
C ARG A 38 -25.49 -38.28 9.78
N LEU A 39 -25.59 -36.95 9.79
CA LEU A 39 -24.44 -36.05 9.67
C LEU A 39 -23.55 -36.05 10.94
N GLY A 40 -24.04 -36.68 12.01
CA GLY A 40 -23.36 -36.77 13.30
C GLY A 40 -23.77 -35.67 14.26
N SER A 41 -23.13 -35.64 15.42
CA SER A 41 -23.38 -34.63 16.45
C SER A 41 -22.85 -33.25 16.00
N PRO A 42 -23.64 -32.18 16.15
CA PRO A 42 -23.14 -30.83 15.98
C PRO A 42 -22.07 -30.50 17.02
N TRP A 43 -21.23 -29.52 16.71
CA TRP A 43 -20.26 -28.98 17.67
C TRP A 43 -20.98 -28.24 18.79
N PHE A 44 -21.96 -27.40 18.42
CA PHE A 44 -22.86 -26.72 19.34
C PHE A 44 -24.14 -26.32 18.62
N ASP A 45 -25.16 -25.98 19.40
CA ASP A 45 -26.42 -25.44 18.89
C ASP A 45 -26.44 -23.92 19.03
N PHE A 46 -26.85 -23.23 17.97
CA PHE A 46 -26.96 -21.77 17.93
C PHE A 46 -28.37 -21.37 17.54
N PHE A 47 -29.17 -20.87 18.51
CA PHE A 47 -30.58 -20.50 18.30
C PHE A 47 -31.41 -21.60 17.62
N GLY A 48 -31.18 -22.86 17.98
CA GLY A 48 -31.87 -24.03 17.41
C GLY A 48 -31.36 -24.48 16.04
N THR A 49 -30.24 -23.92 15.57
CA THR A 49 -29.54 -24.39 14.38
C THR A 49 -28.26 -25.12 14.78
N PRO A 50 -28.10 -26.40 14.40
CA PRO A 50 -26.91 -27.17 14.74
C PRO A 50 -25.70 -26.69 13.92
N ILE A 51 -24.63 -26.30 14.60
CA ILE A 51 -23.39 -25.82 13.99
C ILE A 51 -22.34 -26.92 13.98
N TYR A 52 -21.90 -27.31 12.79
CA TYR A 52 -20.85 -28.32 12.58
C TYR A 52 -19.44 -27.73 12.48
N PHE A 53 -18.41 -28.59 12.66
CA PHE A 53 -17.02 -28.21 12.45
C PHE A 53 -16.71 -27.95 10.97
N PRO A 54 -15.79 -27.02 10.64
CA PRO A 54 -15.46 -26.69 9.25
C PRO A 54 -15.08 -27.89 8.37
N TRP A 55 -14.31 -28.86 8.87
CA TRP A 55 -13.85 -30.00 8.06
C TRP A 55 -14.91 -31.08 7.79
N LYS A 56 -16.09 -31.03 8.43
CA LYS A 56 -17.14 -32.05 8.29
C LYS A 56 -17.64 -32.22 6.86
N LEU A 57 -17.58 -31.17 6.05
CA LEU A 57 -17.90 -31.24 4.63
C LEU A 57 -17.12 -32.34 3.92
N PHE A 58 -15.82 -32.51 4.20
CA PHE A 58 -14.98 -33.52 3.53
C PHE A 58 -15.34 -34.94 3.95
N GLU A 59 -15.65 -35.16 5.23
CA GLU A 59 -16.14 -36.45 5.72
C GLU A 59 -17.47 -36.81 5.04
N TRP A 60 -18.41 -35.87 5.03
CA TRP A 60 -19.71 -36.10 4.41
C TRP A 60 -19.61 -36.30 2.90
N TRP A 61 -18.72 -35.58 2.23
CA TRP A 61 -18.45 -35.78 0.81
C TRP A 61 -17.98 -37.21 0.57
N PHE A 62 -17.03 -37.72 1.36
CA PHE A 62 -16.52 -39.09 1.20
C PHE A 62 -17.62 -40.16 1.39
N PHE A 63 -18.52 -39.98 2.37
CA PHE A 63 -19.51 -41.01 2.72
C PHE A 63 -20.86 -40.87 1.99
N PHE A 64 -21.28 -39.65 1.65
CA PHE A 64 -22.66 -39.36 1.25
C PHE A 64 -22.81 -38.77 -0.16
N ASP A 65 -21.72 -38.49 -0.87
CA ASP A 65 -21.75 -37.87 -2.21
C ASP A 65 -22.60 -38.65 -3.21
N ALA A 66 -22.52 -39.98 -3.19
CA ALA A 66 -23.33 -40.83 -4.06
C ALA A 66 -24.85 -40.64 -3.90
N TYR A 67 -25.31 -40.12 -2.75
CA TYR A 67 -26.74 -39.92 -2.46
C TYR A 67 -27.24 -38.53 -2.85
N ALA A 68 -26.38 -37.52 -2.88
CA ALA A 68 -26.75 -36.12 -3.12
C ALA A 68 -25.65 -35.34 -3.87
N PRO A 69 -25.23 -35.78 -5.07
CA PRO A 69 -24.05 -35.24 -5.74
C PRO A 69 -24.15 -33.75 -6.07
N ASP A 70 -25.35 -33.26 -6.40
CA ASP A 70 -25.59 -31.84 -6.68
C ASP A 70 -25.36 -30.94 -5.47
N VAL A 71 -25.65 -31.43 -4.26
CA VAL A 71 -25.45 -30.68 -3.01
C VAL A 71 -23.95 -30.60 -2.71
N PHE A 72 -23.24 -31.72 -2.80
CA PHE A 72 -21.80 -31.75 -2.54
C PHE A 72 -21.00 -30.99 -3.61
N THR A 73 -21.43 -31.01 -4.87
CA THR A 73 -20.82 -30.20 -5.93
C THR A 73 -20.95 -28.70 -5.64
N LYS A 74 -22.12 -28.24 -5.20
CA LYS A 74 -22.34 -26.84 -4.82
C LYS A 74 -21.58 -26.45 -3.55
N GLY A 75 -21.60 -27.29 -2.51
CA GLY A 75 -20.83 -27.08 -1.28
C GLY A 75 -19.33 -27.02 -1.56
N GLY A 76 -18.84 -27.94 -2.39
CA GLY A 76 -17.46 -27.95 -2.89
C GLY A 76 -17.11 -26.71 -3.70
N ALA A 77 -18.01 -26.22 -4.55
CA ALA A 77 -17.81 -24.97 -5.29
C ALA A 77 -17.71 -23.76 -4.35
N ILE A 78 -18.52 -23.69 -3.29
CA ILE A 78 -18.42 -22.64 -2.26
C ILE A 78 -17.06 -22.71 -1.57
N ALA A 79 -16.65 -23.90 -1.10
CA ALA A 79 -15.35 -24.10 -0.47
C ALA A 79 -14.19 -23.74 -1.41
N GLY A 80 -14.23 -24.18 -2.67
CA GLY A 80 -13.21 -23.88 -3.68
C GLY A 80 -13.14 -22.39 -4.03
N SER A 81 -14.30 -21.72 -4.15
CA SER A 81 -14.36 -20.28 -4.43
C SER A 81 -13.70 -19.44 -3.33
N SER A 82 -13.75 -19.88 -2.08
CA SER A 82 -13.08 -19.20 -0.97
C SER A 82 -11.55 -19.18 -1.11
N GLY A 83 -10.96 -20.24 -1.70
CA GLY A 83 -9.55 -20.28 -2.04
C GLY A 83 -9.17 -19.23 -3.08
N LEU A 84 -9.99 -19.07 -4.12
CA LEU A 84 -9.78 -18.03 -5.14
C LEU A 84 -9.88 -16.62 -4.54
N VAL A 85 -10.88 -16.38 -3.68
CA VAL A 85 -11.02 -15.11 -2.95
C VAL A 85 -9.78 -14.85 -2.08
N ALA A 86 -9.28 -15.86 -1.38
CA ALA A 86 -8.09 -15.74 -0.54
C ALA A 86 -6.84 -15.35 -1.37
N VAL A 87 -6.69 -15.91 -2.59
CA VAL A 87 -5.61 -15.53 -3.52
C VAL A 87 -5.73 -14.08 -3.96
N VAL A 88 -6.91 -13.63 -4.37
CA VAL A 88 -7.15 -12.22 -4.78
C VAL A 88 -6.82 -11.26 -3.63
N VAL A 89 -7.27 -11.58 -2.41
CA VAL A 89 -6.99 -10.78 -1.22
C VAL A 89 -5.49 -10.78 -0.88
N ALA A 90 -4.80 -11.91 -1.01
CA ALA A 90 -3.35 -11.99 -0.80
C ALA A 90 -2.57 -11.10 -1.78
N ILE A 91 -2.94 -11.12 -3.07
CA ILE A 91 -2.35 -10.25 -4.10
C ILE A 91 -2.62 -8.78 -3.77
N GLY A 92 -3.87 -8.44 -3.43
CA GLY A 92 -4.25 -7.07 -3.06
C GLY A 92 -3.45 -6.52 -1.87
N MET A 93 -3.30 -7.31 -0.80
CA MET A 93 -2.48 -6.94 0.37
C MET A 93 -1.00 -6.78 0.01
N SER A 94 -0.47 -7.64 -0.86
CA SER A 94 0.92 -7.56 -1.32
C SER A 94 1.18 -6.27 -2.10
N VAL A 95 0.29 -5.91 -3.03
CA VAL A 95 0.39 -4.67 -3.82
C VAL A 95 0.25 -3.43 -2.92
N TRP A 96 -0.70 -3.41 -1.99
CA TRP A 96 -0.87 -2.29 -1.07
C TRP A 96 0.39 -2.07 -0.22
N ARG A 97 0.97 -3.15 0.30
CA ARG A 97 2.22 -3.07 1.07
C ARG A 97 3.41 -2.57 0.23
N SER A 98 3.53 -3.00 -1.02
CA SER A 98 4.59 -2.54 -1.93
C SER A 98 4.55 -1.01 -2.12
N ARG A 99 3.35 -0.43 -2.14
CA ARG A 99 3.18 1.03 -2.17
C ARG A 99 3.66 1.70 -0.88
N GLN A 100 3.45 1.06 0.27
CA GLN A 100 3.86 1.59 1.56
C GLN A 100 5.36 1.44 1.82
N SER A 101 6.02 0.41 1.28
CA SER A 101 7.48 0.27 1.36
C SER A 101 8.24 1.36 0.60
N ARG A 102 7.61 2.02 -0.39
CA ARG A 102 8.19 3.20 -1.05
C ARG A 102 8.29 4.43 -0.14
N LEU A 103 7.68 4.40 1.05
CA LEU A 103 7.76 5.46 2.06
C LEU A 103 8.81 5.19 3.14
N VAL A 104 9.57 4.09 3.04
CA VAL A 104 10.55 3.72 4.06
C VAL A 104 11.85 4.50 3.83
N THR A 105 12.04 5.55 4.64
CA THR A 105 13.17 6.49 4.57
C THR A 105 14.36 6.03 5.41
N THR A 106 14.76 4.74 5.34
CA THR A 106 15.81 4.16 6.20
C THR A 106 17.14 4.93 6.13
N TYR A 107 17.42 5.57 4.99
CA TYR A 107 18.64 6.37 4.76
C TYR A 107 18.36 7.87 4.64
N GLY A 108 17.18 8.33 5.04
CA GLY A 108 16.73 9.72 4.91
C GLY A 108 15.56 9.87 3.93
N SER A 109 14.82 10.96 4.08
CA SER A 109 13.65 11.32 3.27
C SER A 109 13.98 12.26 2.10
N ALA A 110 15.26 12.55 1.90
CA ALA A 110 15.72 13.46 0.86
C ALA A 110 15.35 12.89 -0.52
N ARG A 111 14.59 13.68 -1.27
CA ARG A 111 14.21 13.42 -2.67
C ARG A 111 14.32 14.71 -3.45
N TRP A 112 14.45 14.60 -4.78
CA TRP A 112 14.31 15.75 -5.65
C TRP A 112 12.93 16.37 -5.49
N ALA A 113 12.88 17.70 -5.46
CA ALA A 113 11.64 18.45 -5.33
C ALA A 113 10.76 18.26 -6.57
N ASP A 114 9.46 18.13 -6.37
CA ASP A 114 8.46 18.16 -7.43
C ASP A 114 7.82 19.57 -7.55
N THR A 115 6.97 19.77 -8.56
CA THR A 115 6.27 21.05 -8.80
C THR A 115 5.38 21.46 -7.62
N THR A 116 4.94 20.53 -6.77
CA THR A 116 4.17 20.85 -5.55
C THR A 116 5.08 21.38 -4.46
N ASP A 117 6.27 20.78 -4.27
CA ASP A 117 7.28 21.22 -3.32
C ASP A 117 7.80 22.62 -3.69
N ILE A 118 8.11 22.85 -4.97
CA ILE A 118 8.57 24.14 -5.50
C ILE A 118 7.54 25.25 -5.22
N ARG A 119 6.24 24.96 -5.41
CA ARG A 119 5.16 25.90 -5.10
C ARG A 119 5.02 26.15 -3.60
N LYS A 120 5.09 25.12 -2.77
CA LYS A 120 5.04 25.25 -1.31
C LYS A 120 6.21 26.07 -0.77
N ALA A 121 7.40 25.86 -1.31
CA ALA A 121 8.60 26.64 -1.00
C ALA A 121 8.61 28.03 -1.65
N ARG A 122 7.57 28.40 -2.40
CA ARG A 122 7.39 29.70 -3.09
C ARG A 122 8.56 30.07 -4.00
N LEU A 123 9.24 29.07 -4.57
CA LEU A 123 10.44 29.30 -5.38
C LEU A 123 10.14 29.80 -6.79
N ALA A 124 8.89 29.75 -7.25
CA ALA A 124 8.54 30.14 -8.62
C ALA A 124 8.04 31.59 -8.74
N GLY A 125 8.40 32.43 -7.76
CA GLY A 125 8.07 33.86 -7.72
C GLY A 125 8.98 34.71 -8.62
N PRO A 126 8.58 35.96 -8.92
CA PRO A 126 9.33 36.86 -9.79
C PRO A 126 10.52 37.54 -9.11
N SER A 127 10.68 37.44 -7.79
CA SER A 127 11.71 38.15 -7.03
C SER A 127 12.55 37.18 -6.21
N GLY A 128 13.72 37.63 -5.77
CA GLY A 128 14.62 36.85 -4.93
C GLY A 128 15.92 36.42 -5.61
N VAL A 129 16.75 35.69 -4.87
CA VAL A 129 18.03 35.14 -5.33
C VAL A 129 17.77 34.08 -6.38
N PHE A 130 18.37 34.22 -7.55
CA PHE A 130 18.21 33.24 -8.63
C PHE A 130 18.86 31.92 -8.24
N LEU A 131 18.09 30.83 -8.29
CA LEU A 131 18.55 29.48 -7.96
C LEU A 131 18.73 28.58 -9.19
N GLY A 132 17.96 28.80 -10.24
CA GLY A 132 18.02 27.97 -11.45
C GLY A 132 16.73 27.97 -12.27
N LEU A 133 16.55 26.89 -13.04
CA LEU A 133 15.42 26.70 -13.95
C LEU A 133 14.78 25.32 -13.71
N HIS A 134 13.46 25.29 -13.62
CA HIS A 134 12.69 24.05 -13.59
C HIS A 134 11.50 24.16 -14.55
N GLU A 135 11.42 23.26 -15.54
CA GLU A 135 10.34 23.24 -16.55
C GLU A 135 10.09 24.60 -17.21
N GLY A 136 11.17 25.31 -17.58
CA GLY A 136 11.08 26.62 -18.22
C GLY A 136 10.72 27.78 -17.28
N ARG A 137 10.57 27.53 -15.98
CA ARG A 137 10.32 28.56 -14.96
C ARG A 137 11.55 28.82 -14.12
N TYR A 138 11.88 30.10 -13.94
CA TYR A 138 12.96 30.49 -13.04
C TYR A 138 12.59 30.19 -11.59
N LEU A 139 13.56 29.63 -10.88
CA LEU A 139 13.51 29.42 -9.45
C LEU A 139 14.25 30.55 -8.75
N ARG A 140 13.57 31.22 -7.81
CA ARG A 140 14.09 32.34 -7.04
C ARG A 140 13.71 32.18 -5.57
N HIS A 141 14.61 32.54 -4.67
CA HIS A 141 14.36 32.52 -3.23
C HIS A 141 14.27 33.95 -2.68
N ASP A 142 13.08 34.31 -2.20
CA ASP A 142 12.74 35.63 -1.65
C ASP A 142 12.39 35.53 -0.15
N GLY A 143 12.92 34.50 0.52
CA GLY A 143 12.72 34.29 1.94
C GLY A 143 13.77 35.00 2.80
N PRO A 144 13.54 35.11 4.12
CA PRO A 144 14.54 35.63 5.05
C PRO A 144 15.75 34.69 5.23
N GLU A 145 15.70 33.48 4.70
CA GLU A 145 16.76 32.49 4.81
C GLU A 145 17.99 32.84 3.95
N HIS A 146 19.15 32.36 4.38
CA HIS A 146 20.40 32.58 3.64
C HIS A 146 20.62 31.51 2.56
N VAL A 147 21.19 31.93 1.42
CA VAL A 147 21.54 31.04 0.31
C VAL A 147 23.05 30.81 0.30
N LEU A 148 23.48 29.55 0.42
CA LEU A 148 24.87 29.13 0.27
C LEU A 148 25.07 28.46 -1.08
N THR A 149 26.00 28.95 -1.88
CA THR A 149 26.39 28.30 -3.15
C THR A 149 27.78 27.71 -3.05
N VAL A 150 27.86 26.39 -3.19
CA VAL A 150 29.13 25.65 -3.27
C VAL A 150 29.36 25.27 -4.73
N ALA A 151 30.36 25.89 -5.35
CA ALA A 151 30.67 25.68 -6.76
C ALA A 151 32.19 25.75 -7.02
N PRO A 152 32.79 24.80 -7.76
CA PRO A 152 34.21 24.81 -8.12
C PRO A 152 34.65 26.05 -8.91
N THR A 153 35.96 26.28 -9.06
CA THR A 153 36.46 27.36 -9.95
C THR A 153 36.03 27.12 -11.39
N ARG A 154 35.72 28.21 -12.13
CA ARG A 154 35.22 28.19 -13.52
C ARG A 154 33.92 27.39 -13.76
N SER A 155 33.15 27.10 -12.71
CA SER A 155 31.82 26.45 -12.79
C SER A 155 30.70 27.39 -13.24
N GLY A 156 30.99 28.69 -13.43
CA GLY A 156 30.00 29.66 -13.87
C GLY A 156 29.15 30.26 -12.75
N LYS A 157 29.48 30.12 -11.46
CA LYS A 157 28.71 30.76 -10.35
C LYS A 157 28.47 32.26 -10.53
N GLY A 158 29.42 32.97 -11.14
CA GLY A 158 29.29 34.38 -11.48
C GLY A 158 28.17 34.63 -12.50
N VAL A 159 28.23 33.97 -13.66
CA VAL A 159 27.27 34.16 -14.75
C VAL A 159 25.93 33.48 -14.54
N GLY A 160 25.89 32.37 -13.79
CA GLY A 160 24.70 31.54 -13.61
C GLY A 160 23.90 31.84 -12.35
N LEU A 161 24.49 32.45 -11.33
CA LEU A 161 23.82 32.76 -10.05
C LEU A 161 23.93 34.25 -9.72
N VAL A 162 25.16 34.78 -9.67
CA VAL A 162 25.41 36.15 -9.19
C VAL A 162 24.83 37.20 -10.14
N VAL A 163 25.21 37.19 -11.42
CA VAL A 163 24.77 38.17 -12.41
C VAL A 163 23.23 38.17 -12.58
N PRO A 164 22.54 37.02 -12.77
CA PRO A 164 21.09 37.00 -12.87
C PRO A 164 20.39 37.51 -11.61
N THR A 165 20.94 37.22 -10.42
CA THR A 165 20.42 37.75 -9.17
C THR A 165 20.55 39.27 -9.14
N LEU A 166 21.74 39.83 -9.36
CA LEU A 166 21.98 41.28 -9.29
C LEU A 166 21.17 42.08 -10.32
N LEU A 167 20.91 41.50 -11.50
CA LEU A 167 20.09 42.14 -12.54
C LEU A 167 18.59 42.12 -12.24
N SER A 168 18.11 41.21 -11.39
CA SER A 168 16.69 41.06 -11.07
C SER A 168 16.33 41.41 -9.62
N TRP A 169 17.33 41.73 -8.79
CA TRP A 169 17.15 42.03 -7.38
C TRP A 169 16.47 43.41 -7.22
N PRO A 170 15.30 43.49 -6.57
CA PRO A 170 14.54 44.75 -6.51
C PRO A 170 14.99 45.68 -5.38
N PHE A 171 15.94 45.27 -4.54
CA PHE A 171 16.37 46.01 -3.35
C PHE A 171 17.84 46.43 -3.40
N SER A 172 18.31 47.14 -2.38
CA SER A 172 19.73 47.48 -2.24
C SER A 172 20.58 46.23 -2.02
N VAL A 173 21.80 46.24 -2.54
CA VAL A 173 22.77 45.14 -2.40
C VAL A 173 24.17 45.70 -2.16
N VAL A 174 24.93 45.06 -1.27
CA VAL A 174 26.36 45.30 -1.08
C VAL A 174 27.10 44.07 -1.59
N VAL A 175 27.99 44.27 -2.56
CA VAL A 175 28.75 43.18 -3.17
C VAL A 175 30.20 43.31 -2.74
N HIS A 176 30.71 42.27 -2.10
CA HIS A 176 32.14 42.16 -1.83
C HIS A 176 32.82 41.39 -2.97
N ASP A 177 33.43 42.12 -3.89
CA ASP A 177 34.21 41.56 -4.99
C ASP A 177 35.70 41.55 -4.59
N ILE A 178 36.17 40.38 -4.16
CA ILE A 178 37.59 40.17 -3.80
C ILE A 178 38.35 39.83 -5.08
N LYS A 179 39.38 40.62 -5.37
CA LYS A 179 40.29 40.40 -6.49
C LYS A 179 41.48 39.53 -6.09
#